data_AF-A0A9W6IUX3-F1
#
_entry.id   AF-A0A9W6IUX3-F1
#
_cell.length_a   1.000
_cell.length_b   1.000
_cell.length_c   1.000
_cell.angle_alpha   90.00
_cell.angle_beta   90.00
_cell.angle_gamma   90.00
#
_symmetry.space_group_name_H-M   'P 1'
#
loop_
_entity.id
_entity.type
_entity.pdbx_description
1 polymer ?
#
loop_
_entity_poly.entity_id
_entity_poly.type
_entity_poly.pdbx_seq_one_letter_code
_entity_poly.pdbx_strand_id
1 'polypeptide(L)'
;MAFDGLDFDAWVKAVFAETGAFTALIVLVEITDDDAKPVASTFLHVIGDEVAWRELRKLFASAPGAWDGVAFFTATSSDGGPIEDPLARIELRRVEQMIDDDRLALNEGAFFDRRGRRMRIDEDGAGA
;
A
#
# COMPACT_ATOMS: atom_id res chain seq x y z
N MET A 1 15.03 3.57 24.53
CA MET A 1 14.69 2.40 23.70
C MET A 1 14.23 2.95 22.37
N ALA A 2 15.01 2.78 21.31
CA ALA A 2 14.64 3.27 19.98
C ALA A 2 13.73 2.23 19.32
N PHE A 3 12.54 2.66 18.87
CA PHE A 3 11.67 1.84 18.04
C PHE A 3 12.33 1.71 16.66
N ASP A 4 12.96 0.57 16.39
CA ASP A 4 13.28 0.15 15.01
C ASP A 4 12.22 -0.86 14.53
N GLY A 5 10.96 -0.58 14.89
CA GLY A 5 9.78 -1.28 14.40
C GLY A 5 9.31 -0.61 13.13
N LEU A 6 9.82 -1.09 12.00
CA LEU A 6 9.39 -0.88 10.61
C LEU A 6 8.17 0.04 10.45
N ASP A 7 8.32 1.14 9.72
CA ASP A 7 7.30 2.19 9.54
C ASP A 7 5.89 1.66 9.22
N PHE A 8 5.79 0.50 8.56
CA PHE A 8 4.53 -0.19 8.32
C PHE A 8 3.78 -0.61 9.60
N ASP A 9 4.44 -1.29 10.54
CA ASP A 9 3.78 -1.83 11.74
C ASP A 9 3.25 -0.70 12.65
N ALA A 10 3.95 0.44 12.67
CA ALA A 10 3.49 1.65 13.35
C ALA A 10 2.31 2.30 12.60
N TRP A 11 2.40 2.39 11.27
CA TRP A 11 1.35 2.97 10.42
C TRP A 11 0.03 2.20 10.52
N VAL A 12 0.05 0.87 10.38
CA VAL A 12 -1.19 0.07 10.40
C VAL A 12 -1.92 0.17 11.74
N LYS A 13 -1.16 0.25 12.84
CA LYS A 13 -1.70 0.50 14.19
C LYS A 13 -2.34 1.87 14.31
N ALA A 14 -1.69 2.90 13.77
CA ALA A 14 -2.23 4.26 13.79
C ALA A 14 -3.53 4.36 12.98
N VAL A 15 -3.56 3.79 11.77
CA VAL A 15 -4.78 3.75 10.94
C VAL A 15 -5.88 2.98 11.66
N PHE A 16 -5.60 1.77 12.15
CA PHE A 16 -6.62 0.97 12.84
C PHE A 16 -7.18 1.68 14.10
N ALA A 17 -6.33 2.39 14.85
CA ALA A 17 -6.77 3.16 16.00
C ALA A 17 -7.67 4.35 15.63
N GLU A 18 -7.49 4.93 14.44
CA GLU A 18 -8.29 6.04 13.93
C GLU A 18 -9.58 5.58 13.26
N THR A 19 -9.50 4.57 12.39
CA THR A 19 -10.60 4.14 11.52
C THR A 19 -11.39 2.95 12.05
N GLY A 20 -10.83 2.21 13.01
CA GLY A 20 -11.28 0.85 13.30
C GLY A 20 -10.92 -0.11 12.16
N ALA A 21 -11.74 -1.14 11.95
CA ALA A 21 -11.51 -2.09 10.85
C ALA A 21 -11.66 -1.42 9.47
N PHE A 22 -10.82 -1.81 8.51
CA PHE A 22 -10.80 -1.20 7.17
C PHE A 22 -10.32 -2.20 6.11
N THR A 23 -10.48 -1.84 4.84
CA THR A 23 -9.89 -2.58 3.73
C THR A 23 -8.61 -1.89 3.30
N ALA A 24 -7.50 -2.62 3.30
CA ALA A 24 -6.24 -2.17 2.72
C ALA A 24 -6.20 -2.63 1.25
N LEU A 25 -6.24 -1.68 0.33
CA LEU A 25 -6.00 -1.88 -1.09
C LEU A 25 -4.49 -1.78 -1.32
N ILE A 26 -3.90 -2.79 -1.94
CA ILE A 26 -2.46 -2.99 -1.99
C ILE A 26 -2.03 -3.01 -3.45
N VAL A 27 -1.08 -2.15 -3.80
CA VAL A 27 -0.46 -2.12 -5.13
C VAL A 27 1.03 -2.34 -4.97
N LEU A 28 1.54 -3.43 -5.54
CA LEU A 28 2.96 -3.69 -5.68
C LEU A 28 3.47 -2.95 -6.91
N VAL A 29 4.59 -2.27 -6.77
CA VAL A 29 5.21 -1.51 -7.86
C VAL A 29 6.65 -1.95 -8.08
N GLU A 30 7.04 -1.98 -9.35
CA GLU A 30 8.44 -2.01 -9.77
C GLU A 30 8.93 -0.56 -9.85
N ILE A 31 10.09 -0.29 -9.26
CA ILE A 31 10.70 1.04 -9.25
C ILE A 31 11.95 0.99 -10.12
N THR A 32 11.96 1.80 -11.16
CA THR A 32 13.08 2.02 -12.07
C THR A 32 13.73 3.38 -11.77
N ASP A 33 14.84 3.70 -12.45
CA ASP A 33 15.55 4.97 -12.22
C ASP A 33 14.68 6.21 -12.41
N ASP A 34 13.70 6.17 -13.33
CA ASP A 34 12.81 7.29 -13.57
C ASP A 34 11.39 7.05 -13.06
N ASP A 35 10.91 5.81 -12.99
CA ASP A 35 9.47 5.54 -12.94
C ASP A 35 9.06 4.46 -11.94
N ALA A 36 7.81 4.48 -11.49
CA ALA A 36 7.25 3.47 -10.59
C ALA A 36 5.93 2.94 -11.14
N LYS A 37 5.90 1.65 -11.53
CA LYS A 37 4.76 1.04 -12.24
C LYS A 37 4.09 -0.07 -11.45
N PRO A 38 2.74 -0.16 -11.44
CA PRO A 38 2.03 -1.31 -10.86
C PRO A 38 2.42 -2.62 -11.55
N VAL A 39 2.79 -3.64 -10.77
CA VAL A 39 3.09 -5.00 -11.29
C VAL A 39 2.10 -6.04 -10.80
N ALA A 40 1.50 -5.82 -9.64
CA ALA A 40 0.45 -6.66 -9.10
C ALA A 40 -0.36 -5.88 -8.07
N SER A 41 -1.61 -6.26 -7.86
CA SER A 41 -2.47 -5.66 -6.86
C SER A 41 -3.27 -6.71 -6.12
N THR A 42 -3.64 -6.40 -4.88
CA THR A 42 -4.50 -7.23 -4.05
C THR A 42 -5.17 -6.38 -2.99
N PHE A 43 -6.05 -6.96 -2.18
CA PHE A 43 -6.64 -6.27 -1.04
C PHE A 43 -6.75 -7.25 0.14
N LEU A 44 -6.81 -6.70 1.34
CA LEU A 44 -7.12 -7.46 2.55
C LEU A 44 -7.98 -6.64 3.50
N HIS A 45 -8.78 -7.32 4.32
CA HIS A 45 -9.55 -6.70 5.38
C HIS A 45 -8.74 -6.73 6.68
N VAL A 46 -8.45 -5.55 7.20
CA VAL A 46 -7.79 -5.35 8.49
C VAL A 46 -8.88 -5.30 9.56
N ILE A 47 -9.01 -6.37 10.34
CA ILE A 47 -10.01 -6.50 11.41
C ILE A 47 -9.39 -6.28 12.80
N GLY A 48 -8.06 -6.22 12.88
CA GLY A 48 -7.28 -5.99 14.09
C GLY A 48 -5.91 -5.40 13.76
N ASP A 49 -5.10 -5.13 14.78
CA ASP A 49 -3.76 -4.53 14.63
C ASP A 49 -2.63 -5.58 14.49
N GLU A 50 -2.98 -6.84 14.30
CA GLU A 50 -2.05 -7.98 14.22
C GLU A 50 -1.42 -8.17 12.83
N VAL A 51 -1.63 -7.23 11.90
CA VAL A 51 -1.04 -7.28 10.57
C VAL A 51 0.42 -6.89 10.65
N ALA A 52 1.31 -7.88 10.54
CA ALA A 52 2.74 -7.66 10.57
C ALA A 52 3.35 -7.61 9.15
N TRP A 53 4.29 -6.68 8.94
CA TRP A 53 4.98 -6.52 7.66
C TRP A 53 5.64 -7.81 7.15
N ARG A 54 6.20 -8.61 8.07
CA ARG A 54 6.85 -9.88 7.75
C ARG A 54 5.89 -10.87 7.08
N GLU A 55 4.63 -10.91 7.50
CA GLU A 55 3.65 -11.82 6.91
C GLU A 55 3.18 -11.32 5.54
N LEU A 56 2.99 -10.00 5.38
CA LEU A 56 2.71 -9.39 4.08
C LEU A 56 3.83 -9.65 3.07
N ARG A 57 5.10 -9.56 3.48
CA ARG A 57 6.23 -9.88 2.59
C ARG A 57 6.20 -11.32 2.08
N LYS A 58 5.69 -12.28 2.87
CA LYS A 58 5.53 -13.66 2.40
C LYS A 58 4.42 -13.76 1.35
N LEU A 59 3.32 -13.03 1.54
CA LEU A 59 2.26 -12.91 0.55
C LEU A 59 2.80 -12.32 -0.76
N PHE A 60 3.50 -11.19 -0.68
CA PHE A 60 4.05 -10.49 -1.85
C PHE A 60 5.18 -11.25 -2.53
N ALA A 61 5.88 -12.14 -1.83
CA ALA A 61 6.87 -13.02 -2.45
C ALA A 61 6.25 -14.03 -3.45
N SER A 62 4.95 -14.28 -3.33
CA SER A 62 4.20 -15.12 -4.29
C SER A 62 3.59 -14.34 -5.45
N ALA A 63 3.64 -13.00 -5.41
CA ALA A 63 3.09 -12.17 -6.46
C ALA A 63 3.94 -12.27 -7.75
N PRO A 64 3.32 -12.14 -8.93
CA PRO A 64 4.04 -12.13 -10.19
C PRO A 64 4.91 -10.86 -10.31
N GLY A 65 6.08 -11.00 -10.96
CA GLY A 65 7.00 -9.88 -11.21
C GLY A 65 8.00 -9.59 -10.09
N ALA A 66 8.93 -8.68 -10.37
CA ALA A 66 9.80 -8.10 -9.36
C ALA A 66 9.14 -6.81 -8.85
N TRP A 67 8.95 -6.70 -7.55
CA TRP A 67 8.43 -5.47 -6.92
C TRP A 67 9.49 -4.86 -6.02
N ASP A 68 9.58 -3.54 -5.99
CA ASP A 68 10.55 -2.77 -5.21
C ASP A 68 9.87 -1.96 -4.11
N GLY A 69 8.60 -1.64 -4.30
CA GLY A 69 7.76 -0.96 -3.33
C GLY A 69 6.33 -1.48 -3.30
N VAL A 70 5.59 -1.04 -2.29
CA VAL A 70 4.16 -1.32 -2.15
C VAL A 70 3.45 -0.12 -1.56
N ALA A 71 2.32 0.24 -2.18
CA ALA A 71 1.43 1.25 -1.67
C ALA A 71 0.17 0.63 -1.06
N PHE A 72 -0.24 1.16 0.08
CA PHE A 72 -1.48 0.79 0.76
C PHE A 72 -2.44 1.98 0.76
N PHE A 73 -3.63 1.77 0.21
CA PHE A 73 -4.73 2.73 0.28
C PHE A 73 -5.82 2.17 1.19
N THR A 74 -6.37 3.03 2.04
CA THR A 74 -7.37 2.63 3.04
C THR A 74 -8.77 2.92 2.49
N ALA A 75 -9.64 1.93 2.52
CA ALA A 75 -11.04 2.08 2.16
C ALA A 75 -11.95 1.58 3.30
N THR A 76 -12.97 2.36 3.62
CA THR A 76 -13.97 2.03 4.64
C THR A 76 -15.38 2.18 4.09
N SER A 77 -16.29 1.35 4.58
CA SER A 77 -17.71 1.48 4.25
C SER A 77 -18.34 2.69 4.95
N SER A 78 -19.48 3.16 4.44
CA SER A 78 -20.23 4.30 5.01
C SER A 78 -20.66 4.07 6.45
N ASP A 79 -20.91 2.82 6.85
CA ASP A 79 -21.29 2.42 8.22
C ASP A 79 -20.07 2.24 9.16
N GLY A 80 -18.86 2.50 8.66
CA GLY A 80 -17.60 2.12 9.31
C GLY A 80 -17.26 0.65 9.05
N GLY A 81 -15.98 0.30 9.09
CA GLY A 81 -15.52 -1.05 8.80
C GLY A 81 -15.02 -1.26 7.36
N PRO A 82 -14.56 -2.48 7.03
CA PRO A 82 -14.08 -2.82 5.69
C PRO A 82 -15.21 -2.77 4.65
N ILE A 83 -14.86 -2.37 3.43
CA ILE A 83 -15.74 -2.49 2.26
C ILE A 83 -15.85 -3.94 1.79
N GLU A 84 -16.96 -4.29 1.15
CA GLU A 84 -17.20 -5.64 0.60
C GLU A 84 -16.27 -5.96 -0.60
N ASP A 85 -15.93 -7.24 -0.79
CA ASP A 85 -15.06 -7.72 -1.88
C ASP A 85 -15.38 -7.16 -3.28
N PRO A 86 -16.66 -7.07 -3.73
CA PRO A 86 -16.96 -6.53 -5.04
C PRO A 86 -16.54 -5.06 -5.16
N LEU A 87 -16.79 -4.27 -4.11
CA LEU A 87 -16.39 -2.86 -4.06
C LEU A 87 -14.87 -2.73 -3.92
N ALA A 88 -14.22 -3.59 -3.12
CA ALA A 88 -12.77 -3.61 -2.98
C ALA A 88 -12.07 -3.83 -4.32
N ARG A 89 -12.60 -4.71 -5.17
CA ARG A 89 -12.06 -4.93 -6.54
C ARG A 89 -12.25 -3.73 -7.46
N ILE A 90 -13.35 -2.99 -7.30
CA ILE A 90 -13.61 -1.77 -8.08
C ILE A 90 -12.63 -0.68 -7.66
N GLU A 91 -12.51 -0.42 -6.36
CA GLU A 91 -11.57 0.59 -5.84
C GLU A 91 -10.12 0.21 -6.11
N LEU A 92 -9.75 -1.07 -6.04
CA LEU A 92 -8.40 -1.52 -6.36
C LEU A 92 -8.04 -1.17 -7.81
N ARG A 93 -8.93 -1.46 -8.77
CA ARG A 93 -8.71 -1.10 -10.19
C ARG A 93 -8.63 0.41 -10.40
N ARG A 94 -9.40 1.17 -9.63
CA ARG A 94 -9.36 2.64 -9.68
C ARG A 94 -8.02 3.16 -9.19
N VAL A 95 -7.50 2.63 -8.08
CA VAL A 95 -6.18 2.97 -7.55
C VAL A 95 -5.08 2.57 -8.54
N GLU A 96 -5.16 1.39 -9.14
CA GLU A 96 -4.21 0.97 -10.19
C GLU A 96 -4.19 1.95 -11.36
N GLN A 97 -5.36 2.32 -11.89
CA GLN A 97 -5.47 3.28 -13.00
C GLN A 97 -4.94 4.65 -12.62
N MET A 98 -5.23 5.12 -11.40
CA MET A 98 -4.72 6.39 -10.89
C MET A 98 -3.19 6.41 -10.81
N ILE A 99 -2.55 5.30 -10.42
CA ILE A 99 -1.08 5.19 -10.38
C ILE A 99 -0.49 5.07 -11.80
N ASP A 100 -1.16 4.37 -12.70
CA ASP A 100 -0.73 4.24 -14.10
C ASP A 100 -0.81 5.60 -14.84
N ASP A 101 -1.84 6.40 -14.54
CA ASP A 101 -2.02 7.75 -15.07
C ASP A 101 -1.00 8.76 -14.47
N ASP A 102 -0.75 8.69 -13.15
CA ASP A 102 0.23 9.51 -12.44
C ASP A 102 0.90 8.75 -11.29
N ARG A 103 2.19 8.46 -11.44
CA ARG A 103 2.99 7.76 -10.41
C ARG A 103 3.02 8.49 -9.07
N LEU A 104 2.81 9.82 -9.05
CA LEU A 104 2.76 10.60 -7.80
C LEU A 104 1.57 10.22 -6.92
N ALA A 105 0.53 9.58 -7.49
CA ALA A 105 -0.60 9.06 -6.75
C ALA A 105 -0.21 8.01 -5.69
N LEU A 106 0.96 7.37 -5.82
CA LEU A 106 1.53 6.51 -4.78
C LEU A 106 1.71 7.24 -3.44
N ASN A 107 1.89 8.58 -3.47
CA ASN A 107 2.05 9.41 -2.27
C ASN A 107 0.73 9.71 -1.56
N GLU A 108 -0.42 9.55 -2.23
CA GLU A 108 -1.74 9.66 -1.59
C GLU A 108 -2.00 8.47 -0.65
N GLY A 109 -1.37 7.34 -0.96
CA GLY A 109 -1.37 6.15 -0.14
C GLY A 109 -0.21 6.08 0.86
N ALA A 110 -0.13 4.93 1.50
CA ALA A 110 0.95 4.55 2.36
C ALA A 110 2.00 3.74 1.62
N PHE A 111 3.06 4.40 1.16
CA PHE A 111 4.09 3.79 0.31
C PHE A 111 5.30 3.31 1.12
N PHE A 112 5.75 2.07 0.87
CA PHE A 112 6.86 1.44 1.59
C PHE A 112 7.82 0.69 0.67
N ASP A 113 9.09 0.64 1.06
CA ASP A 113 10.11 -0.19 0.39
C ASP A 113 9.97 -1.68 0.76
N ARG A 114 10.74 -2.56 0.10
CA ARG A 114 10.82 -4.00 0.45
C ARG A 114 11.18 -4.30 1.91
N ARG A 115 11.75 -3.34 2.63
CA ARG A 115 12.12 -3.47 4.05
C ARG A 115 11.01 -3.00 4.98
N GLY A 116 9.96 -2.35 4.48
CA GLY A 116 8.84 -1.83 5.26
C GLY A 116 9.07 -0.41 5.78
N ARG A 117 10.01 0.32 5.17
CA ARG A 117 10.31 1.71 5.50
C ARG A 117 9.49 2.64 4.64
N ARG A 118 9.02 3.75 5.21
CA ARG A 118 8.19 4.73 4.49
C ARG A 118 8.97 5.33 3.31
N MET A 119 8.33 5.38 2.15
CA MET A 119 8.84 6.01 0.95
C MET A 119 7.91 7.15 0.50
N ARG A 120 8.47 8.02 -0.34
CA ARG A 120 7.75 9.05 -1.09
C ARG A 120 8.42 9.17 -2.46
N ILE A 121 7.63 9.44 -3.49
CA ILE A 121 8.13 9.81 -4.82
C ILE A 121 8.12 11.32 -4.91
N ASP A 122 9.24 11.91 -5.27
CA ASP A 122 9.34 13.34 -5.55
C ASP A 122 9.22 13.57 -7.07
N GLU A 123 8.80 14.78 -7.45
CA GLU A 123 8.63 15.17 -8.87
C GLU A 123 9.96 15.25 -9.64
N ASP A 124 11.09 15.19 -8.93
CA ASP A 124 12.45 15.28 -9.49
C ASP A 124 12.89 13.98 -10.20
N GLY A 125 12.29 13.77 -11.36
CA GLY A 125 12.71 12.85 -12.43
C GLY A 125 12.42 13.48 -13.79
N ALA A 126 12.73 14.77 -13.95
CA ALA A 126 12.65 15.49 -15.21
C ALA A 126 13.75 16.56 -15.27
N GLY A 127 15.00 16.14 -15.47
CA GLY A 127 16.04 17.07 -15.92
C GLY A 127 17.45 16.82 -15.39
N ALA A 128 18.25 16.15 -16.22
CA ALA A 128 19.59 16.63 -16.58
C ALA A 128 19.93 16.15 -18.00
#